data_AF-A0A9P6E421-F1
#
_entry.id   AF-A0A9P6E421-F1
#
_cell.length_a   1.000
_cell.length_b   1.000
_cell.length_c   1.000
_cell.angle_alpha   90.00
_cell.angle_beta   90.00
_cell.angle_gamma   90.00
#
_symmetry.space_group_name_H-M   'P 1'
#
loop_
_entity.id
_entity.type
_entity.pdbx_description
1 polymer ?
#
loop_
_entity_poly.entity_id
_entity_poly.type
_entity_poly.pdbx_seq_one_letter_code
_entity_poly.pdbx_strand_id
1 'polypeptide(L)'
;HSDISVRLNNTGHALRQRFKETGNIADLSSAIEHYRKAFPITPEGHSDIHLYLNNMGHAPQLRFEQTGCVADLTCAIKHYQKGVQIAPEGHSDAPLYNIRK
;
A
#
# COMPACT_ATOMS: atom_id res chain seq x y z
N HIS A 1 -12.67 6.33 -15.74
CA HIS A 1 -12.87 5.11 -14.92
C HIS A 1 -12.04 5.21 -13.64
N SER A 2 -12.42 6.09 -12.70
CA SER A 2 -11.55 6.53 -11.57
C SER A 2 -12.24 6.54 -10.19
N ASP A 3 -13.57 6.43 -10.11
CA ASP A 3 -14.30 6.59 -8.84
C ASP A 3 -14.13 5.38 -7.90
N ILE A 4 -14.21 4.15 -8.44
CA ILE A 4 -14.23 2.93 -7.64
C ILE A 4 -12.87 2.68 -6.95
N SER A 5 -11.74 2.92 -7.63
CA SER A 5 -10.40 2.76 -7.04
C SER A 5 -10.17 3.75 -5.90
N VAL A 6 -10.56 5.02 -6.09
CA VAL A 6 -10.48 6.07 -5.07
C VAL A 6 -11.31 5.68 -3.83
N ARG A 7 -12.57 5.27 -4.03
CA ARG A 7 -13.44 4.85 -2.93
C ARG A 7 -12.88 3.65 -2.18
N LEU A 8 -12.39 2.64 -2.89
CA LEU A 8 -11.79 1.46 -2.27
C LEU A 8 -10.55 1.82 -1.45
N ASN A 9 -9.67 2.68 -1.97
CA ASN A 9 -8.52 3.16 -1.21
C ASN A 9 -8.94 3.96 0.03
N ASN A 10 -9.91 4.85 -0.09
CA ASN A 10 -10.36 5.67 1.03
C ASN A 10 -10.98 4.79 2.13
N THR A 11 -11.73 3.76 1.76
CA THR A 11 -12.24 2.76 2.71
C THR A 11 -11.10 2.01 3.39
N GLY A 12 -10.10 1.55 2.63
CA GLY A 12 -8.91 0.91 3.20
C GLY A 12 -8.16 1.83 4.18
N HIS A 13 -8.07 3.11 3.84
CA HIS A 13 -7.44 4.12 4.70
C HIS A 13 -8.23 4.31 6.01
N ALA A 14 -9.55 4.44 5.93
CA ALA A 14 -10.41 4.57 7.09
C ALA A 14 -10.32 3.35 8.02
N LEU A 15 -10.29 2.14 7.47
CA LEU A 15 -10.08 0.90 8.24
C LEU A 15 -8.73 0.91 8.97
N ARG A 16 -7.66 1.37 8.32
CA ARG A 16 -6.35 1.52 8.97
C ARG A 16 -6.40 2.52 10.14
N GLN A 17 -7.10 3.64 9.99
CA GLN A 17 -7.27 4.59 11.09
C GLN A 17 -8.07 3.99 12.23
N ARG A 18 -9.16 3.26 11.92
CA ARG A 18 -9.93 2.53 12.95
C ARG A 18 -9.09 1.50 13.69
N PHE A 19 -8.19 0.78 13.00
CA PHE A 19 -7.23 -0.10 13.66
C PHE A 19 -6.35 0.67 14.67
N LYS A 20 -5.83 1.85 14.32
CA LYS A 20 -4.98 2.63 15.24
C LYS A 20 -5.72 3.01 16.53
N GLU A 21 -7.01 3.32 16.43
CA GLU A 21 -7.84 3.69 17.58
C GLU A 21 -8.30 2.48 18.40
N THR A 22 -8.53 1.33 17.76
CA THR A 22 -9.21 0.18 18.39
C THR A 22 -8.32 -1.04 18.63
N GLY A 23 -7.16 -1.11 17.97
CA GLY A 23 -6.31 -2.31 17.93
C GLY A 23 -6.92 -3.50 17.18
N ASN A 24 -8.08 -3.35 16.53
CA ASN A 24 -8.75 -4.47 15.88
C ASN A 24 -8.03 -4.93 14.61
N ILE A 25 -7.26 -6.01 14.71
CA ILE A 25 -6.46 -6.58 13.61
C ILE A 25 -7.33 -6.94 12.39
N ALA A 26 -8.62 -7.27 12.57
CA ALA A 26 -9.52 -7.56 11.45
C ALA A 26 -9.64 -6.36 10.48
N ASP A 27 -9.51 -5.13 10.99
CA ASP A 27 -9.55 -3.92 10.17
C ASP A 27 -8.36 -3.85 9.21
N LEU A 28 -7.18 -4.32 9.61
CA LEU A 28 -6.02 -4.40 8.73
C LEU A 28 -6.24 -5.42 7.61
N SER A 29 -6.86 -6.56 7.92
CA SER A 29 -7.21 -7.57 6.91
C SER A 29 -8.21 -7.03 5.89
N SER A 30 -9.25 -6.32 6.36
CA SER A 30 -10.20 -5.66 5.48
C SER A 30 -9.55 -4.54 4.66
N ALA A 31 -8.63 -3.76 5.26
CA ALA A 31 -7.92 -2.70 4.54
C ALA A 31 -7.09 -3.27 3.37
N ILE A 32 -6.36 -4.36 3.61
CA ILE A 32 -5.57 -5.06 2.60
C ILE A 32 -6.45 -5.54 1.45
N GLU A 33 -7.62 -6.10 1.74
CA GLU A 33 -8.56 -6.54 0.70
C GLU A 33 -9.05 -5.38 -0.17
N HIS A 34 -9.38 -4.24 0.45
CA HIS A 34 -9.83 -3.05 -0.26
C HIS A 34 -8.74 -2.48 -1.16
N TYR A 35 -7.50 -2.39 -0.67
CA TYR A 35 -6.39 -1.93 -1.51
C TYR A 35 -6.09 -2.90 -2.66
N ARG A 36 -6.20 -4.22 -2.42
CA ARG A 36 -6.06 -5.24 -3.48
C ARG A 36 -7.10 -5.07 -4.58
N LYS A 37 -8.33 -4.68 -4.24
CA LYS A 37 -9.40 -4.39 -5.22
C LYS A 37 -9.18 -3.06 -5.93
N ALA A 38 -8.60 -2.05 -5.27
CA ALA A 38 -8.35 -0.73 -5.84
C ALA A 38 -7.24 -0.74 -6.91
N PHE A 39 -6.19 -1.54 -6.68
CA PHE A 39 -4.99 -1.58 -7.51
C PHE A 39 -5.23 -1.88 -9.01
N PRO A 40 -5.89 -2.99 -9.40
CA PRO A 40 -6.09 -3.32 -10.82
C PRO A 40 -7.00 -2.34 -11.58
N ILE A 41 -7.72 -1.47 -10.85
CA ILE A 41 -8.63 -0.47 -11.41
C ILE A 41 -7.90 0.86 -11.67
N THR A 42 -6.73 1.07 -11.05
CA THR A 42 -5.98 2.32 -11.18
C THR A 42 -5.14 2.27 -12.47
N PRO A 43 -5.36 3.18 -13.44
CA PRO A 43 -4.54 3.22 -14.65
C PRO A 43 -3.06 3.52 -14.30
N GLU A 44 -2.14 2.81 -14.96
CA GLU A 44 -0.72 3.19 -14.93
C GLU A 44 -0.59 4.63 -15.48
N GLY A 45 0.00 5.53 -14.69
CA GLY A 45 0.09 6.97 -15.01
C GLY A 45 -0.91 7.87 -14.28
N HIS A 46 -1.78 7.33 -13.40
CA HIS A 46 -2.56 8.17 -12.48
C HIS A 46 -1.62 8.83 -11.47
N SER A 47 -1.72 10.16 -11.30
CA SER A 47 -0.86 10.96 -10.42
C SER A 47 -0.75 10.41 -8.99
N ASP A 48 -1.86 9.85 -8.49
CA ASP A 48 -1.96 9.32 -7.12
C ASP A 48 -1.52 7.85 -6.97
N ILE A 49 -0.96 7.21 -8.01
CA ILE A 49 -0.58 5.79 -7.96
C ILE A 49 0.41 5.47 -6.84
N HIS A 50 1.28 6.42 -6.49
CA HIS A 50 2.23 6.30 -5.38
C HIS A 50 1.53 6.21 -4.02
N LEU A 51 0.46 6.99 -3.82
CA LEU A 51 -0.29 6.98 -2.57
C LEU A 51 -0.98 5.64 -2.35
N TYR A 52 -1.54 5.05 -3.41
CA TYR A 52 -2.14 3.71 -3.34
C TYR A 52 -1.11 2.64 -2.97
N LEU A 53 0.06 2.66 -3.61
CA LEU A 53 1.13 1.69 -3.37
C LEU A 53 1.72 1.80 -1.96
N ASN A 54 1.87 3.02 -1.46
CA ASN A 54 2.29 3.25 -0.08
C ASN A 54 1.28 2.68 0.93
N ASN A 55 -0.02 2.95 0.72
CA ASN A 55 -1.08 2.43 1.56
C ASN A 55 -1.17 0.89 1.52
N MET A 56 -0.93 0.30 0.34
CA MET A 56 -0.85 -1.16 0.13
C MET A 56 0.31 -1.81 0.87
N GLY A 57 1.46 -1.14 1.00
CA GLY A 57 2.59 -1.65 1.77
C GLY A 57 2.40 -1.50 3.29
N HIS A 58 1.77 -0.40 3.71
CA HIS A 58 1.67 -0.05 5.13
C HIS A 58 0.70 -0.94 5.92
N ALA A 59 -0.44 -1.34 5.36
CA ALA A 59 -1.39 -2.19 6.07
C ALA A 59 -0.84 -3.61 6.40
N PRO A 60 -0.21 -4.34 5.47
CA PRO A 60 0.40 -5.62 5.80
C PRO A 60 1.61 -5.47 6.72
N GLN A 61 2.38 -4.38 6.63
CA GLN A 61 3.43 -4.09 7.61
C GLN A 61 2.88 -3.95 9.04
N LEU A 62 1.83 -3.14 9.24
CA LEU A 62 1.17 -3.03 10.55
C LEU A 62 0.64 -4.38 11.03
N ARG A 63 0.12 -5.22 10.13
CA ARG A 63 -0.39 -6.55 10.50
C ARG A 63 0.74 -7.49 10.91
N PHE A 64 1.89 -7.41 10.26
CA PHE A 64 3.11 -8.11 10.69
C PHE A 64 3.53 -7.67 12.09
N GLU A 65 3.54 -6.37 12.39
CA GLU A 65 3.92 -5.84 13.71
C GLU A 65 3.02 -6.39 14.84
N GLN A 66 1.75 -6.73 14.54
CA GLN A 66 0.84 -7.32 15.53
C GLN A 66 0.86 -8.84 15.59
N THR A 67 1.16 -9.52 14.48
CA THR A 67 0.94 -10.99 14.35
C THR A 67 2.23 -11.79 14.16
N GLY A 68 3.34 -11.15 13.80
CA GLY A 68 4.59 -11.81 13.40
C GLY A 68 4.51 -12.56 12.05
N CYS A 69 3.42 -12.40 11.29
CA CYS A 69 3.22 -13.12 10.02
C CYS A 69 4.18 -12.65 8.92
N VAL A 70 5.24 -13.42 8.66
CA VAL A 70 6.27 -13.08 7.66
C VAL A 70 5.71 -12.96 6.23
N ALA A 71 4.61 -13.65 5.92
CA ALA A 71 3.93 -13.51 4.65
C ALA A 71 3.43 -12.07 4.40
N ASP A 72 3.04 -11.37 5.47
CA ASP A 72 2.60 -9.97 5.39
C ASP A 72 3.76 -9.04 5.09
N LEU A 73 4.93 -9.28 5.72
CA LEU A 73 6.13 -8.51 5.42
C LEU A 73 6.58 -8.69 3.96
N THR A 74 6.50 -9.92 3.45
CA THR A 74 6.79 -10.23 2.04
C THR A 74 5.82 -9.49 1.11
N CYS A 75 4.54 -9.42 1.48
CA CYS A 75 3.54 -8.68 0.73
C CYS A 75 3.81 -7.17 0.74
N ALA A 76 4.17 -6.61 1.90
CA ALA A 76 4.52 -5.20 2.05
C ALA A 76 5.70 -4.81 1.14
N ILE A 77 6.77 -5.61 1.16
CA ILE A 77 7.97 -5.39 0.33
C ILE A 77 7.62 -5.34 -1.16
N LYS A 78 6.81 -6.29 -1.64
CA LYS A 78 6.38 -6.32 -3.05
C LYS A 78 5.64 -5.04 -3.45
N HIS A 79 4.78 -4.53 -2.58
CA HIS A 79 4.04 -3.29 -2.86
C HIS A 79 4.94 -2.06 -2.84
N TYR A 80 5.85 -1.96 -1.87
CA TYR A 80 6.82 -0.86 -1.84
C TYR A 80 7.76 -0.87 -3.05
N GLN A 81 8.26 -2.04 -3.45
CA GLN A 81 9.10 -2.19 -4.66
C GLN A 81 8.35 -1.75 -5.93
N LYS A 82 7.07 -2.13 -6.07
CA LYS A 82 6.24 -1.69 -7.19
C LYS A 82 6.01 -0.17 -7.16
N GLY A 83 5.89 0.41 -5.96
CA GLY A 83 5.87 1.87 -5.73
C GLY A 83 7.09 2.58 -6.29
N VAL A 84 8.28 2.07 -5.97
CA VAL A 84 9.56 2.60 -6.45
C VAL A 84 9.70 2.45 -7.97
N GLN A 85 9.27 1.33 -8.55
CA GLN A 85 9.33 1.11 -10.00
C GLN A 85 8.41 2.04 -10.80
N ILE A 86 7.29 2.46 -10.22
CA ILE A 86 6.30 3.31 -10.90
C ILE A 86 6.57 4.80 -10.65
N ALA A 87 7.32 5.14 -9.59
CA ALA A 87 7.76 6.51 -9.33
C ALA A 87 8.50 7.07 -10.56
N PRO A 88 7.98 8.14 -11.20
CA PRO A 88 8.73 8.78 -12.27
C PRO A 88 10.07 9.24 -11.68
N GLU A 89 11.16 9.05 -12.42
CA GLU A 89 12.57 9.29 -12.02
C GLU A 89 12.88 10.72 -11.51
N GLY A 90 11.89 11.60 -11.40
CA GLY A 90 12.00 12.98 -10.95
C GLY A 90 11.59 13.28 -9.49
N HIS A 91 11.11 12.29 -8.71
CA HIS A 91 10.86 12.53 -7.27
C HIS A 91 12.13 12.25 -6.45
N SER A 92 12.81 13.32 -6.04
CA SER A 92 14.14 13.38 -5.41
C SER A 92 14.28 12.75 -4.01
N ASP A 93 13.51 11.72 -3.67
CA ASP A 93 13.61 10.98 -2.40
C ASP A 93 13.90 9.48 -2.60
N ALA A 94 14.42 9.08 -3.76
CA ALA A 94 14.94 7.72 -3.93
C ALA A 94 16.26 7.57 -3.15
N PRO A 95 16.35 6.70 -2.13
CA PRO A 95 17.64 6.33 -1.56
C PRO A 95 18.41 5.59 -2.67
N LEU A 96 19.68 5.94 -2.80
CA LEU A 96 20.67 5.41 -3.74
C LEU A 96 20.77 3.86 -3.73
N TYR A 97 19.79 3.15 -4.31
CA TYR A 97 19.86 1.70 -4.52
C TYR A 97 20.19 1.34 -5.97
N ASN A 98 20.94 2.20 -6.65
CA ASN A 98 21.79 1.79 -7.76
C ASN A 98 23.15 1.34 -7.21
N ILE A 99 23.16 0.16 -6.59
CA ILE A 99 24.41 -0.58 -6.49
C ILE A 99 24.64 -1.21 -7.87
N ARG A 100 25.77 -0.80 -8.44
CA ARG A 100 26.33 -1.19 -9.73
C ARG A 100 26.29 -2.71 -9.96
N LYS A 101 26.25 -3.05 -11.26
CA LYS A 101 26.63 -4.35 -11.83
C LYS A 101 27.86 -4.96 -11.17
#